data_AF-A0A5D2T9X1-F1
#
_entry.id   AF-A0A5D2T9X1-F1
#
_cell.length_a   1.000
_cell.length_b   1.000
_cell.length_c   1.000
_cell.angle_alpha   90.00
_cell.angle_beta   90.00
_cell.angle_gamma   90.00
#
_symmetry.space_group_name_H-M   'P 1'
#
loop_
_entity.id
_entity.type
_entity.pdbx_description
1 polymer ?
#
loop_
_entity_poly.entity_id
_entity_poly.type
_entity_poly.pdbx_seq_one_letter_code
_entity_poly.pdbx_strand_id
1 'polypeptide(L)' 'MNHYHIYEVIGRGKYSTVYKGRKKKTIEYFAIKSVDKSQRHKVLQEVT' A
#
# COMPACT_ATOMS: atom_id res chain seq x y z
N MET A 1 -8.04 3.61 -5.07
CA MET A 1 -7.61 3.68 -3.65
C MET A 1 -8.25 4.86 -2.89
N ASN A 2 -9.54 5.17 -3.07
CA ASN A 2 -10.12 6.38 -2.44
C ASN A 2 -10.79 6.12 -1.07
N HIS A 3 -10.67 4.91 -0.51
CA HIS A 3 -11.26 4.54 0.78
C HIS A 3 -10.33 4.75 1.97
N TYR A 4 -9.09 5.17 1.74
CA TYR A 4 -8.08 5.31 2.78
C TYR A 4 -7.53 6.73 2.82
N HIS A 5 -7.24 7.21 4.03
CA HIS A 5 -6.30 8.32 4.22
C HIS A 5 -4.90 7.74 4.25
N ILE A 6 -4.00 8.29 3.43
CA ILE A 6 -2.58 7.93 3.38
C ILE A 6 -1.82 8.92 4.26
N TYR A 7 -0.95 8.40 5.13
CA TYR A 7 -0.08 9.20 6.00
C TYR A 7 1.39 9.04 5.59
N GLU A 8 2.29 8.92 6.56
CA GLU A 8 3.72 8.82 6.34
C GLU A 8 4.13 7.51 5.66
N VAL A 9 5.30 7.57 5.03
CA VAL A 9 6.01 6.39 4.53
C VAL A 9 6.61 5.65 5.72
N ILE A 10 6.27 4.38 5.84
CA ILE A 10 6.80 3.47 6.87
C ILE A 10 7.79 2.44 6.30
N GLY A 11 7.91 2.35 4.97
CA GLY A 11 8.89 1.48 4.33
C GLY A 11 9.12 1.84 2.87
N ARG A 12 10.34 1.59 2.38
CA ARG A 12 10.72 1.77 0.97
C ARG A 12 11.39 0.51 0.47
N GLY A 13 10.96 0.06 -0.71
CA GLY A 13 11.60 -1.00 -1.48
C GLY A 13 12.03 -0.47 -2.85
N LYS A 14 12.80 -1.27 -3.59
CA LYS A 14 13.33 -0.89 -4.91
C LYS A 14 12.26 -0.44 -5.91
N TYR A 15 11.07 -1.05 -5.86
CA TYR A 15 9.93 -0.78 -6.74
C TYR A 15 8.62 -0.52 -5.98
N SER A 16 8.72 -0.23 -4.68
CA SER A 16 7.55 -0.10 -3.81
C SER A 16 7.74 0.91 -2.70
N THR A 17 6.63 1.49 -2.24
CA THR A 17 6.59 2.33 -1.05
C THR A 17 5.43 1.87 -0.19
N VAL A 18 5.68 1.68 1.10
CA VAL A 18 4.67 1.28 2.09
C VAL A 18 4.32 2.49 2.93
N TYR A 19 3.03 2.80 3.00
CA TYR A 19 2.48 3.90 3.76
C TYR A 19 1.69 3.38 4.95
N LYS A 20 1.67 4.14 6.04
CA LYS A 20 0.62 4.00 7.04
C LYS A 20 -0.67 4.57 6.46
N GLY A 21 -1.75 3.82 6.54
CA GLY A 21 -3.07 4.26 6.10
C GLY A 21 -4.13 4.03 7.15
N ARG A 22 -5.22 4.81 7.10
CA ARG A 22 -6.43 4.58 7.91
C ARG A 22 -7.63 4.47 7.00
N LYS A 23 -8.50 3.48 7.23
CA LYS A 23 -9.76 3.36 6.50
C LYS A 23 -10.66 4.54 6.86
N LYS A 24 -11.24 5.20 5.85
CA LYS A 24 -12.12 6.37 6.06
C LYS A 24 -13.27 5.96 6.98
N LYS A 25 -13.65 6.88 7.89
CA LYS A 25 -14.72 6.69 8.89
C LYS A 25 -14.44 5.57 9.92
N THR A 26 -13.21 5.08 10.04
CA THR A 26 -12.82 4.14 11.11
C THR A 26 -11.53 4.61 11.79
N ILE A 27 -11.18 3.94 12.89
CA ILE A 27 -9.89 4.09 13.58
C ILE A 27 -8.89 2.97 13.23
N GLU A 28 -9.24 2.13 12.26
CA GLU A 28 -8.42 0.97 11.86
C GLU A 28 -7.30 1.41 10.92
N TYR A 29 -6.09 0.98 11.25
CA TYR A 29 -4.87 1.28 10.49
C TYR A 29 -4.41 0.08 9.67
N PHE A 30 -3.84 0.36 8.51
CA PHE A 30 -3.37 -0.63 7.55
C PHE A 30 -2.03 -0.20 6.96
N ALA A 31 -1.21 -1.18 6.56
CA ALA A 31 -0.08 -0.94 5.68
C ALA A 31 -0.57 -0.91 4.22
N ILE A 32 -0.29 0.18 3.51
CA ILE A 32 -0.67 0.35 2.11
C ILE A 32 0.59 0.30 1.26
N LYS A 33 0.80 -0.82 0.56
CA LYS A 33 1.93 -1.03 -0.36
C LYS A 33 1.55 -0.52 -1.75
N SER A 34 2.18 0.56 -2.19
CA SER A 34 2.14 1.02 -3.58
C SER A 34 3.32 0.39 -4.33
N VAL A 35 3.05 -0.21 -5.49
CA VAL A 35 4.03 -0.92 -6.31
C VAL A 35 3.99 -0.37 -7.73
N ASP A 36 5.14 -0.18 -8.34
CA ASP A 36 5.22 0.21 -9.75
C ASP A 36 4.49 -0.80 -10.65
N LYS A 37 3.75 -0.30 -11.64
CA LYS A 37 2.92 -1.11 -12.55
C LYS A 37 3.75 -2.14 -13.32
N SER A 38 5.04 -1.86 -13.55
CA SER A 38 5.99 -2.79 -14.17
C SER A 38 6.10 -4.13 -13.42
N GLN A 39 5.83 -4.15 -12.11
CA GLN A 39 5.94 -5.33 -11.26
C GLN A 39 4.60 -6.07 -11.06
N ARG A 40 3.57 -5.81 -11.90
CA ARG A 40 2.23 -6.41 -11.77
C ARG A 40 2.25 -7.94 -11.63
N HIS A 41 3.10 -8.64 -12.37
CA HIS A 41 3.22 -10.10 -12.31
C HIS A 41 3.58 -10.60 -10.90
N LYS A 42 4.52 -9.92 -10.22
CA LYS A 42 4.91 -10.24 -8.84
C LYS A 42 3.78 -9.94 -7.87
N VAL A 43 3.07 -8.83 -8.05
CA VAL A 43 1.92 -8.50 -7.22
C VAL A 43 0.86 -9.60 -7.32
N LEU A 44 0.53 -10.05 -8.53
CA LEU A 44 -0.44 -11.13 -8.73
C LEU A 44 -0.01 -12.42 -8.03
N GLN A 45 1.28 -12.78 -8.11
CA GLN A 45 1.81 -13.96 -7.40
C GLN A 45 1.76 -13.80 -5.87
N GLU A 46 2.03 -12.60 -5.33
CA GLU A 46 1.99 -12.34 -3.88
C GLU A 46 0.58 -12.43 -3.28
N VAL A 47 -0.47 -12.18 -4.08
CA VAL A 47 -1.88 -12.20 -3.62
C VAL A 47 -2.66 -13.45 -4.06
N THR A 48 -2.00 -14.41 -4.71
CA THR A 48 -2.60 -15.71 -5.09
C THR A 48 -2.39 -16.71 -3.95
#